data_AF-A0A3N5LEY4-F1
#
_entry.id   AF-A0A3N5LEY4-F1
#
_cell.length_a   1.000
_cell.length_b   1.000
_cell.length_c   1.000
_cell.angle_alpha   90.00
_cell.angle_beta   90.00
_cell.angle_gamma   90.00
#
_symmetry.space_group_name_H-M   'P 1'
#
loop_
_entity.id
_entity.type
_entity.pdbx_description
1 polymer ?
#
loop_
_entity_poly.entity_id
_entity_poly.type
_entity_poly.pdbx_seq_one_letter_code
_entity_poly.pdbx_strand_id
1 'polypeptide(L)' 'MATNCLAIQAAPTAVIRPPGFEELYNEYSETVYRTARRITGSAADAEDVLQTVFL' A
#
# COMPACT_ATOMS: atom_id res chain seq x y z
N MET A 1 15.90 35.61 -14.82
CA MET A 1 14.88 34.94 -13.99
C MET A 1 14.80 33.48 -14.42
N ALA A 2 15.69 32.62 -13.92
CA ALA A 2 15.71 31.20 -14.25
C ALA A 2 15.13 30.43 -13.06
N THR A 3 13.87 30.02 -13.18
CA THR A 3 13.19 29.21 -12.17
C THR A 3 13.77 27.80 -12.21
N ASN A 4 14.55 27.46 -11.19
CA ASN A 4 15.14 26.13 -11.02
C ASN A 4 14.02 25.18 -10.57
N CYS A 5 13.45 24.41 -11.50
CA CYS A 5 12.50 23.34 -11.20
C CYS A 5 13.25 22.20 -10.48
N LEU A 6 13.23 22.21 -9.14
CA LEU A 6 13.66 21.07 -8.34
C LEU A 6 12.69 19.92 -8.57
N ALA A 7 13.08 18.98 -9.42
CA ALA A 7 12.48 17.65 -9.45
C ALA A 7 12.68 17.03 -8.07
N ILE A 8 11.58 16.79 -7.36
CA ILE A 8 11.57 15.99 -6.13
C ILE A 8 12.01 14.58 -6.54
N GLN A 9 13.30 14.28 -6.38
CA GLN A 9 13.79 12.93 -6.44
C GLN A 9 13.30 12.23 -5.16
N ALA A 10 12.22 11.47 -5.29
CA ALA A 10 11.79 10.55 -4.24
C ALA A 10 12.88 9.48 -4.10
N ALA A 11 13.76 9.63 -3.11
CA ALA A 11 14.64 8.54 -2.69
C ALA A 11 13.73 7.37 -2.26
N PRO A 12 13.97 6.13 -2.72
CA PRO A 12 13.16 5.00 -2.29
C PRO A 12 13.37 4.80 -0.79
N THR A 13 12.36 5.15 0.01
CA THR A 13 12.34 4.84 1.43
C THR A 13 12.34 3.33 1.54
N ALA A 14 13.47 2.74 1.94
CA ALA A 14 13.56 1.30 2.16
C ALA A 14 12.64 0.95 3.34
N VAL A 15 11.44 0.45 3.03
CA VAL A 15 10.49 -0.01 4.04
C VAL A 15 11.05 -1.28 4.66
N ILE A 16 11.49 -1.19 5.92
CA ILE A 16 11.94 -2.35 6.68
C ILE A 16 10.69 -3.16 7.01
N ARG A 17 10.58 -4.34 6.42
CA ARG A 17 9.47 -5.26 6.68
C ARG A 17 9.89 -6.37 7.63
N PRO A 18 8.99 -6.81 8.53
CA PRO A 18 9.29 -7.90 9.44
C PRO A 18 9.55 -9.20 8.66
N PRO A 19 10.33 -10.15 9.21
CA PRO A 19 10.45 -11.49 8.64
C PRO A 19 9.07 -12.14 8.47
N GLY A 20 8.84 -12.83 7.35
CA GLY A 20 7.55 -13.48 7.08
C GLY A 20 6.47 -12.57 6.49
N PHE A 21 6.76 -11.27 6.30
CA PHE A 21 5.78 -10.33 5.76
C PHE A 21 5.30 -10.73 4.37
N GLU A 22 6.22 -11.09 3.48
CA GLU A 22 5.87 -11.43 2.09
C GLU A 22 4.99 -12.67 2.03
N GLU A 23 5.28 -13.68 2.85
CA GLU A 23 4.46 -14.88 2.96
C GLU A 23 3.04 -14.54 3.44
N LEU A 24 2.92 -13.76 4.53
CA LEU A 24 1.62 -13.31 5.06
C LEU A 24 0.86 -12.45 4.04
N TYR A 25 1.54 -11.52 3.37
CA TYR A 25 0.92 -10.65 2.37
C TYR A 25 0.38 -11.48 1.20
N ASN A 26 1.17 -12.39 0.66
CA ASN A 26 0.75 -13.24 -0.46
C ASN A 26 -0.39 -14.18 -0.07
N GLU A 27 -0.42 -14.68 1.17
CA GLU A 27 -1.47 -15.58 1.65
C GLU A 27 -2.80 -14.85 1.91
N TYR A 28 -2.77 -13.63 2.48
CA TYR A 28 -3.97 -12.99 3.02
C TYR A 28 -4.46 -11.74 2.26
N SER A 29 -3.63 -11.11 1.41
CA SER A 29 -3.98 -9.85 0.73
C SER A 29 -5.28 -9.93 -0.07
N GLU A 30 -5.51 -10.99 -0.84
CA GLU A 30 -6.75 -11.17 -1.61
C GLU A 30 -7.98 -11.30 -0.70
N THR A 31 -7.86 -12.07 0.38
CA THR A 31 -8.95 -12.29 1.34
C THR A 31 -9.34 -10.97 2.02
N VAL A 32 -8.35 -10.18 2.45
CA VAL A 32 -8.56 -8.87 3.06
C VAL A 32 -9.22 -7.92 2.06
N TYR A 33 -8.66 -7.79 0.85
CA TYR A 33 -9.21 -6.92 -0.19
C TYR A 33 -10.65 -7.28 -0.56
N ARG A 34 -10.95 -8.57 -0.78
CA ARG A 34 -12.30 -9.02 -1.14
C ARG A 34 -13.29 -8.80 -0.01
N THR A 35 -12.85 -8.96 1.23
CA THR A 35 -13.68 -8.71 2.42
C THR A 35 -13.96 -7.22 2.55
N ALA A 36 -12.94 -6.38 2.47
CA ALA A 36 -13.08 -4.94 2.51
C ALA A 36 -14.02 -4.45 1.39
N ARG A 37 -13.82 -4.91 0.15
CA ARG A 37 -14.66 -4.54 -0.99
C ARG A 37 -16.11 -4.99 -0.85
N ARG A 38 -16.39 -6.11 -0.19
CA ARG A 38 -17.76 -6.56 0.10
C ARG A 38 -18.45 -5.67 1.13
N ILE A 39 -17.71 -5.14 2.09
CA ILE A 39 -18.24 -4.29 3.17
C ILE A 39 -18.40 -2.84 2.67
N THR A 40 -17.39 -2.30 2.00
CA THR A 40 -17.37 -0.90 1.56
C THR A 40 -18.11 -0.69 0.24
N GLY A 41 -18.22 -1.71 -0.61
CA GLY A 41 -18.74 -1.58 -1.97
C GLY A 41 -17.83 -0.76 -2.92
N SER A 42 -16.70 -0.27 -2.42
CA SER A 42 -15.80 0.66 -3.09
C SER A 42 -14.42 0.03 -3.23
N ALA A 43 -13.89 0.03 -4.45
CA ALA A 43 -12.56 -0.52 -4.73
C ALA A 43 -11.44 0.33 -4.10
N ALA A 44 -11.61 1.65 -4.09
CA ALA A 44 -10.64 2.58 -3.49
C ALA A 44 -10.56 2.39 -1.97
N ASP A 45 -11.71 2.30 -1.30
CA ASP A 45 -11.74 2.09 0.15
C ASP A 45 -11.23 0.69 0.52
N ALA A 46 -11.43 -0.31 -0.35
CA ALA A 46 -10.88 -1.66 -0.13
C ALA A 46 -9.35 -1.69 -0.25
N GLU A 47 -8.79 -0.90 -1.15
CA GLU A 47 -7.34 -0.76 -1.30
C GLU A 47 -6.73 -0.01 -0.11
N ASP A 48 -7.36 1.07 0.36
CA ASP A 48 -6.93 1.81 1.54
C ASP A 48 -6.91 0.93 2.80
N VAL A 49 -7.97 0.13 3.00
CA VAL A 49 -8.03 -0.86 4.09
C VAL A 49 -6.94 -1.91 3.94
N LEU A 50 -6.72 -2.45 2.74
CA LEU A 50 -5.63 -3.42 2.50
C LEU A 50 -4.28 -2.82 2.86
N GLN A 51 -3.98 -1.61 2.40
CA GLN A 51 -2.73 -0.93 2.70
C GLN A 51 -2.58 -0.69 4.21
N THR A 52 -3.62 -0.21 4.89
CA THR A 52 -3.61 0.06 6.33
C THR A 52 -3.38 -1.20 7.17
N VAL A 53 -3.89 -2.36 6.75
CA VAL A 53 -3.71 -3.64 7.46
C VAL A 53 -2.28 -4.18 7.32
N PHE A 54 -1.61 -3.89 6.20
CA PHE A 54 -0.29 -4.42 5.88
C PHE A 54 0.84 -3.37 5.94
N LEU A 55 0.59 -2.19 6.49
CA LEU A 55 1.59 -1.15 6.70
C LEU A 55 2.40 -1.43 7.98
#